data_AF-A0A5J5EJN5-F1
#
_entry.id   AF-A0A5J5EJN5-F1
#
_cell.length_a   1.000
_cell.length_b   1.000
_cell.length_c   1.000
_cell.angle_alpha   90.00
_cell.angle_beta   90.00
_cell.angle_gamma   90.00
#
_symmetry.space_group_name_H-M   'P 1'
#
loop_
_entity.id
_entity.type
_entity.pdbx_description
1 polymer ?
#
loop_
_entity_poly.entity_id
_entity_poly.type
_entity_poly.pdbx_seq_one_letter_code
_entity_poly.pdbx_strand_id
1 'polypeptide(L)'
;MKSVYSSILFFLAASMVAVAQNCGPNGGNAMCPPGDCCSSWGWCGDTDVHCGPDCNEEFSGIDAPCNPGMVTTTSTKKPTTTTTTTKPPSWPTTIPAIDTCGPSSGNKCPGAGPNGYYYRCCSAAGHCGPKNPLQPASLYCGTGCQAGYSQDCNSKKTPPPPPPPPPAGTSPQGGECGPIVNKKCASGNCCSGSNFCGTGPAYCKKGGEDQGGNWCQSAWGICW
;
A
#
# COMPACT_ATOMS: atom_id res chain seq x y z
N MET A 1 -3.08 -11.13 78.56
CA MET A 1 -3.72 -12.42 78.19
C MET A 1 -3.50 -12.56 76.69
N LYS A 2 -2.47 -13.31 76.27
CA LYS A 2 -2.60 -14.67 75.67
C LYS A 2 -3.69 -14.71 74.59
N SER A 3 -3.50 -15.19 73.37
CA SER A 3 -2.37 -15.73 72.61
C SER A 3 -3.00 -16.16 71.27
N VAL A 4 -2.17 -16.23 70.22
CA VAL A 4 -2.28 -17.07 69.02
C VAL A 4 -3.52 -17.01 68.13
N TYR A 5 -3.28 -16.83 66.82
CA TYR A 5 -3.49 -17.78 65.71
C TYR A 5 -3.30 -16.93 64.43
N SER A 6 -2.76 -17.36 63.30
CA SER A 6 -2.05 -18.56 62.87
C SER A 6 -1.99 -18.42 61.34
N SER A 7 -0.92 -18.93 60.73
CA SER A 7 -0.93 -19.47 59.37
C SER A 7 -1.00 -18.46 58.20
N ILE A 8 0.13 -18.20 57.53
CA ILE A 8 0.62 -18.96 56.34
C ILE A 8 -0.14 -18.56 55.07
N LEU A 9 0.45 -17.67 54.25
CA LEU A 9 0.93 -17.97 52.88
C LEU A 9 1.40 -16.71 52.15
N PHE A 10 2.70 -16.68 51.88
CA PHE A 10 3.30 -16.00 50.74
C PHE A 10 2.61 -16.49 49.46
N PHE A 11 2.13 -15.59 48.61
CA PHE A 11 2.16 -15.81 47.17
C PHE A 11 2.58 -14.51 46.47
N LEU A 12 3.89 -14.38 46.29
CA LEU A 12 4.45 -13.79 45.08
C LEU A 12 3.89 -14.60 43.90
N ALA A 13 2.96 -13.99 43.16
CA ALA A 13 2.72 -14.36 41.77
C ALA A 13 3.22 -13.19 40.91
N ALA A 14 4.53 -12.99 40.91
CA ALA A 14 5.18 -12.44 39.74
C ALA A 14 5.09 -13.48 38.61
N SER A 15 5.14 -13.00 37.38
CA SER A 15 5.18 -13.76 36.12
C SER A 15 3.86 -14.37 35.64
N MET A 16 2.98 -13.51 35.12
CA MET A 16 2.47 -13.83 33.78
C MET A 16 3.60 -13.54 32.78
N VAL A 17 4.57 -14.44 32.66
CA VAL A 17 5.28 -14.56 31.36
C VAL A 17 4.32 -15.33 30.48
N ALA A 18 3.28 -14.62 30.03
CA ALA A 18 2.35 -15.15 29.08
C ALA A 18 2.99 -15.01 27.70
N VAL A 19 3.41 -16.17 27.22
CA VAL A 19 3.59 -16.58 25.84
C VAL A 19 4.78 -15.93 25.12
N ALA A 20 5.87 -16.69 25.06
CA ALA A 20 6.90 -16.51 24.04
C ALA A 20 6.29 -16.84 22.67
N GLN A 21 5.51 -15.91 22.12
CA GLN A 21 5.17 -15.91 20.71
C GLN A 21 6.47 -15.66 19.94
N ASN A 22 6.81 -16.58 19.04
CA ASN A 22 8.12 -16.68 18.40
C ASN A 22 8.26 -15.77 17.17
N CYS A 23 7.14 -15.30 16.61
CA CYS A 23 7.11 -14.41 15.45
C CYS A 23 5.80 -13.63 15.35
N GLY A 24 5.75 -12.68 14.44
CA GLY A 24 4.53 -11.93 14.14
C GLY A 24 4.18 -10.87 15.17
N PRO A 25 3.02 -10.20 15.00
CA PRO A 25 2.66 -9.03 15.81
C PRO A 25 2.59 -9.31 17.31
N ASN A 26 2.19 -10.54 17.66
CA ASN A 26 2.09 -10.99 19.04
C ASN A 26 3.44 -11.43 19.62
N GLY A 27 4.44 -11.72 18.76
CA GLY A 27 5.84 -12.00 19.12
C GLY A 27 6.74 -10.76 19.01
N GLY A 28 6.18 -9.55 19.10
CA GLY A 28 6.96 -8.31 19.00
C GLY A 28 7.47 -8.03 17.58
N ASN A 29 6.76 -8.50 16.56
CA ASN A 29 7.14 -8.41 15.14
C ASN A 29 8.43 -9.18 14.81
N ALA A 30 8.81 -10.17 15.63
CA ALA A 30 9.95 -11.03 15.33
C ALA A 30 9.70 -11.83 14.03
N MET A 31 10.77 -12.03 13.26
CA MET A 31 10.77 -12.87 12.07
C MET A 31 11.27 -14.28 12.41
N CYS A 32 10.76 -15.27 11.68
CA CYS A 32 11.25 -16.64 11.77
C CYS A 32 12.63 -16.82 11.10
N PRO A 33 13.39 -17.85 11.51
CA PRO A 33 14.59 -18.26 10.79
C PRO A 33 14.29 -18.57 9.31
N PRO A 34 15.26 -18.42 8.40
CA PRO A 34 15.10 -18.79 7.00
C PRO A 34 14.57 -20.23 6.84
N GLY A 35 13.60 -20.41 5.94
CA GLY A 35 12.91 -21.69 5.72
C GLY A 35 11.70 -21.94 6.64
N ASP A 36 11.57 -21.24 7.77
CA ASP A 36 10.43 -21.41 8.69
C ASP A 36 9.33 -20.38 8.45
N CYS A 37 8.08 -20.84 8.40
CA CYS A 37 6.91 -19.98 8.32
C CYS A 37 6.48 -19.48 9.68
N CYS A 38 6.08 -18.22 9.75
CA CYS A 38 5.37 -17.71 10.91
C CYS A 38 3.90 -18.10 10.80
N SER A 39 3.46 -19.03 11.63
CA SER A 39 2.04 -19.41 11.70
C SER A 39 1.17 -18.20 12.08
N SER A 40 -0.13 -18.27 11.74
CA SER A 40 -1.16 -17.31 12.18
C SER A 40 -1.18 -17.08 13.70
N TRP A 41 -0.72 -18.08 14.45
CA TRP A 41 -0.73 -18.12 15.91
C TRP A 41 0.52 -17.51 16.53
N GLY A 42 1.51 -17.08 15.71
CA GLY A 42 2.73 -16.41 16.18
C GLY A 42 3.89 -17.35 16.48
N TRP A 43 3.94 -18.53 15.86
CA TRP A 43 5.00 -19.53 16.04
C TRP A 43 5.73 -19.85 14.74
N CYS A 44 7.04 -20.05 14.81
CA CYS A 44 7.86 -20.45 13.67
C CYS A 44 7.88 -21.96 13.50
N GLY A 45 7.78 -22.43 12.25
CA GLY A 45 8.02 -23.81 11.87
C GLY A 45 7.83 -24.04 10.37
N ASP A 46 8.23 -25.21 9.89
CA ASP A 46 8.27 -25.57 8.47
C ASP A 46 7.17 -26.57 8.04
N THR A 47 6.29 -26.94 8.95
CA THR A 47 5.17 -27.87 8.68
C THR A 47 3.93 -27.14 8.18
N ASP A 48 2.98 -27.86 7.55
CA ASP A 48 1.72 -27.29 7.04
C ASP A 48 0.91 -26.49 8.07
N VAL A 49 1.01 -26.82 9.36
CA VAL A 49 0.33 -26.05 10.44
C VAL A 49 0.92 -24.63 10.58
N HIS A 50 2.18 -24.45 10.18
CA HIS A 50 2.89 -23.18 10.23
C HIS A 50 2.91 -22.47 8.88
N CYS A 51 3.05 -23.23 7.80
CA CYS A 51 3.16 -22.74 6.42
C CYS A 51 1.85 -22.80 5.63
N GLY A 52 0.76 -23.19 6.29
CA GLY A 52 -0.57 -23.29 5.69
C GLY A 52 -1.10 -21.93 5.20
N PRO A 53 -2.32 -21.91 4.65
CA PRO A 53 -2.86 -20.74 3.95
C PRO A 53 -2.95 -19.45 4.77
N ASP A 54 -2.85 -19.57 6.10
CA ASP A 54 -3.01 -18.49 7.06
C ASP A 54 -1.66 -18.06 7.68
N CYS A 55 -0.54 -18.55 7.13
CA CYS A 55 0.79 -18.19 7.57
C CYS A 55 1.06 -16.69 7.33
N ASN A 56 1.69 -16.06 8.31
CA ASN A 56 2.11 -14.67 8.29
C ASN A 56 3.40 -14.52 7.48
N GLU A 57 3.29 -14.40 6.16
CA GLU A 57 4.42 -14.30 5.23
C GLU A 57 5.40 -13.17 5.61
N GLU A 58 4.87 -12.02 6.04
CA GLU A 58 5.66 -10.85 6.46
C GLU A 58 6.59 -11.12 7.66
N PHE A 59 6.28 -12.13 8.47
CA PHE A 59 7.08 -12.51 9.63
C PHE A 59 7.69 -13.92 9.49
N SER A 60 7.53 -14.53 8.32
CA SER A 60 8.17 -15.80 7.96
C SER A 60 9.62 -15.55 7.54
N GLY A 61 10.46 -16.58 7.66
CA GLY A 61 11.85 -16.49 7.23
C GLY A 61 11.97 -16.35 5.71
N ILE A 62 13.11 -15.83 5.26
CA ILE A 62 13.46 -15.88 3.84
C ILE A 62 13.40 -17.33 3.35
N ASP A 63 12.85 -17.54 2.16
CA ASP A 63 12.62 -18.85 1.52
C ASP A 63 11.67 -19.78 2.29
N ALA A 64 10.91 -19.29 3.27
CA ALA A 64 9.88 -20.07 3.94
C ALA A 64 8.74 -20.40 2.96
N PRO A 65 8.24 -21.65 2.93
CA PRO A 65 7.19 -22.07 2.01
C PRO A 65 5.80 -21.62 2.49
N CYS A 66 5.70 -20.38 2.96
CA CYS A 66 4.45 -19.78 3.39
C CYS A 66 3.62 -19.49 2.14
N ASN A 67 2.53 -20.25 1.94
CA ASN A 67 1.73 -20.19 0.72
C ASN A 67 0.28 -19.81 1.03
N PRO A 68 0.02 -18.52 1.35
CA PRO A 68 -1.33 -18.03 1.58
C PRO A 68 -2.08 -17.91 0.24
N GLY A 69 -2.56 -19.03 -0.31
CA GLY A 69 -3.35 -18.96 -1.54
C GLY A 69 -3.60 -20.19 -2.40
N MET A 70 -3.31 -21.43 -1.99
CA MET A 70 -3.78 -22.58 -2.77
C MET A 70 -5.26 -22.92 -2.48
N VAL A 71 -6.16 -22.22 -3.17
CA VAL A 71 -7.50 -22.75 -3.45
C VAL A 71 -7.55 -23.16 -4.92
N THR A 72 -7.53 -24.46 -5.14
CA THR A 72 -7.65 -25.12 -6.45
C THR A 72 -9.06 -24.96 -7.00
N THR A 73 -9.28 -24.16 -8.06
CA THR A 73 -10.49 -24.28 -8.92
C THR A 73 -10.28 -23.75 -10.35
N THR A 74 -10.02 -24.70 -11.25
CA THR A 74 -10.45 -24.93 -12.65
C THR A 74 -11.09 -23.81 -13.53
N SER A 75 -10.36 -23.46 -14.60
CA SER A 75 -10.72 -23.20 -16.03
C SER A 75 -11.89 -22.27 -16.46
N THR A 76 -11.59 -21.19 -17.22
CA THR A 76 -11.79 -21.10 -18.70
C THR A 76 -11.24 -19.78 -19.31
N LYS A 77 -10.68 -19.88 -20.52
CA LYS A 77 -9.80 -18.96 -21.29
C LYS A 77 -10.57 -17.79 -21.96
N LYS A 78 -10.04 -16.56 -22.14
CA LYS A 78 -9.29 -16.01 -23.32
C LYS A 78 -9.27 -14.44 -23.28
N PRO A 79 -8.50 -13.73 -24.14
CA PRO A 79 -7.05 -13.48 -24.12
C PRO A 79 -6.71 -12.00 -23.79
N THR A 80 -5.56 -11.71 -23.18
CA THR A 80 -4.77 -10.52 -23.55
C THR A 80 -3.31 -10.79 -23.21
N THR A 81 -2.48 -10.69 -24.24
CA THR A 81 -1.04 -10.89 -24.27
C THR A 81 -0.33 -10.05 -23.21
N THR A 82 0.30 -10.69 -22.22
CA THR A 82 1.32 -10.04 -21.39
C THR A 82 2.65 -10.67 -21.72
N THR A 83 3.41 -9.98 -22.55
CA THR A 83 4.80 -10.30 -22.85
C THR A 83 5.62 -10.03 -21.59
N THR A 84 6.08 -11.08 -20.93
CA THR A 84 7.14 -11.03 -19.92
C THR A 84 8.45 -10.67 -20.61
N THR A 85 8.95 -9.45 -20.39
CA THR A 85 10.33 -9.07 -20.73
C THR A 85 10.96 -8.36 -19.55
N THR A 86 12.06 -8.96 -19.06
CA THR A 86 12.93 -8.54 -17.96
C THR A 86 13.75 -7.30 -18.30
N LYS A 87 13.09 -6.15 -18.51
CA LYS A 87 13.72 -4.82 -18.58
C LYS A 87 13.58 -4.11 -17.22
N PRO A 88 14.56 -3.30 -16.75
CA PRO A 88 14.39 -2.44 -15.59
C PRO A 88 13.08 -1.65 -15.68
N PRO A 89 12.42 -1.30 -14.55
CA PRO A 89 11.07 -0.74 -14.55
C PRO A 89 11.02 0.50 -15.43
N SER A 90 10.47 0.34 -16.64
CA SER A 90 10.24 1.46 -17.54
C SER A 90 9.02 2.20 -17.04
N TRP A 91 9.22 3.42 -16.53
CA TRP A 91 8.13 4.29 -16.12
C TRP A 91 7.12 4.47 -17.27
N PRO A 92 5.80 4.44 -16.98
CA PRO A 92 4.80 4.84 -17.95
C PRO A 92 5.12 6.20 -18.56
N THR A 93 4.94 6.35 -19.87
CA THR A 93 5.16 7.64 -20.55
C THR A 93 3.94 8.56 -20.50
N THR A 94 2.79 8.04 -20.04
CA THR A 94 1.50 8.74 -20.07
C THR A 94 0.69 8.43 -18.81
N ILE A 95 -0.09 9.40 -18.32
CA ILE A 95 -1.07 9.21 -17.26
C ILE A 95 -2.35 8.57 -17.85
N PRO A 96 -2.98 7.59 -17.18
CA PRO A 96 -4.26 7.07 -17.65
C PRO A 96 -5.29 8.18 -17.80
N ALA A 97 -5.91 8.29 -18.97
CA ALA A 97 -7.01 9.22 -19.24
C ALA A 97 -8.34 8.73 -18.64
N ILE A 98 -8.30 8.22 -17.41
CA ILE A 98 -9.45 7.72 -16.69
C ILE A 98 -9.41 8.20 -15.23
N ASP A 99 -10.34 9.10 -14.91
CA ASP A 99 -10.52 9.60 -13.55
C ASP A 99 -11.78 9.05 -12.88
N THR A 100 -12.84 8.85 -13.67
CA THR A 100 -14.11 8.31 -13.19
C THR A 100 -14.13 6.80 -13.27
N CYS A 101 -14.75 6.15 -12.29
CA CYS A 101 -14.95 4.71 -12.23
C CYS A 101 -16.32 4.39 -11.62
N GLY A 102 -16.63 3.11 -11.53
CA GLY A 102 -17.86 2.66 -10.86
C GLY A 102 -19.03 2.44 -11.82
N PRO A 103 -20.18 2.03 -11.29
CA PRO A 103 -21.33 1.60 -12.09
C PRO A 103 -21.92 2.70 -12.95
N SER A 104 -21.83 3.96 -12.52
CA SER A 104 -22.34 5.11 -13.27
C SER A 104 -21.60 5.35 -14.59
N SER A 105 -20.31 5.01 -14.65
CA SER A 105 -19.49 5.16 -15.85
C SER A 105 -19.19 3.83 -16.55
N GLY A 106 -19.31 2.71 -15.84
CA GLY A 106 -18.84 1.39 -16.30
C GLY A 106 -17.31 1.22 -16.27
N ASN A 107 -16.57 2.29 -15.97
CA ASN A 107 -15.12 2.31 -16.06
C ASN A 107 -14.45 1.68 -14.83
N LYS A 108 -13.35 0.98 -15.07
CA LYS A 108 -12.51 0.36 -14.04
C LYS A 108 -11.19 1.11 -13.90
N CYS A 109 -10.68 1.22 -12.69
CA CYS A 109 -9.40 1.83 -12.40
C CYS A 109 -8.25 0.90 -12.85
N PRO A 110 -7.35 1.33 -13.74
CA PRO A 110 -6.41 0.43 -14.40
C PRO A 110 -5.16 0.12 -13.57
N GLY A 111 -4.87 0.90 -12.53
CA GLY A 111 -3.54 0.91 -11.91
C GLY A 111 -2.50 1.60 -12.81
N ALA A 112 -1.52 2.28 -12.21
CA ALA A 112 -0.45 2.96 -12.91
C ALA A 112 0.80 3.12 -12.04
N GLY A 113 1.94 3.33 -12.69
CA GLY A 113 3.23 3.46 -12.03
C GLY A 113 3.72 2.15 -11.40
N PRO A 114 4.68 2.22 -10.46
CA PRO A 114 5.30 1.04 -9.87
C PRO A 114 4.26 0.12 -9.24
N ASN A 115 4.26 -1.14 -9.67
CA ASN A 115 3.33 -2.18 -9.22
C ASN A 115 1.84 -1.80 -9.35
N GLY A 116 1.51 -0.87 -10.26
CA GLY A 116 0.15 -0.38 -10.42
C GLY A 116 -0.40 0.37 -9.20
N TYR A 117 0.45 0.91 -8.32
CA TYR A 117 0.01 1.57 -7.09
C TYR A 117 -0.98 2.72 -7.38
N TYR A 118 -0.69 3.60 -8.32
CA TYR A 118 -1.55 4.76 -8.56
C TYR A 118 -2.82 4.34 -9.32
N TYR A 119 -3.93 5.07 -9.18
CA TYR A 119 -5.18 4.80 -9.91
C TYR A 119 -5.67 3.34 -9.82
N ARG A 120 -5.47 2.66 -8.68
CA ARG A 120 -5.82 1.23 -8.52
C ARG A 120 -7.17 1.01 -7.85
N CYS A 121 -7.63 1.98 -7.07
CA CYS A 121 -8.85 1.89 -6.29
C CYS A 121 -9.91 2.83 -6.84
N CYS A 122 -11.12 2.32 -6.99
CA CYS A 122 -12.31 3.10 -7.26
C CYS A 122 -12.96 3.47 -5.92
N SER A 123 -12.88 4.76 -5.56
CA SER A 123 -13.48 5.27 -4.31
C SER A 123 -15.01 5.13 -4.30
N ALA A 124 -15.61 5.29 -3.12
CA ALA A 124 -17.07 5.38 -2.98
C ALA A 124 -17.69 6.48 -3.86
N ALA A 125 -16.94 7.55 -4.12
CA ALA A 125 -17.36 8.68 -4.96
C ALA A 125 -17.21 8.41 -6.48
N GLY A 126 -16.71 7.25 -6.89
CA GLY A 126 -16.55 6.92 -8.31
C GLY A 126 -15.33 7.59 -8.95
N HIS A 127 -14.27 7.80 -8.18
CA HIS A 127 -12.99 8.32 -8.67
C HIS A 127 -11.83 7.35 -8.45
N CYS A 128 -10.92 7.27 -9.42
CA CYS A 128 -9.72 6.45 -9.35
C CYS A 128 -8.60 7.12 -8.53
N GLY A 129 -7.95 6.34 -7.68
CA GLY A 129 -6.76 6.77 -6.95
C GLY A 129 -6.07 5.63 -6.20
N PRO A 130 -5.07 5.94 -5.35
CA PRO A 130 -4.50 7.27 -5.11
C PRO A 130 -3.76 7.81 -6.36
N LYS A 131 -3.74 9.13 -6.57
CA LYS A 131 -3.10 9.73 -7.77
C LYS A 131 -1.66 10.19 -7.52
N ASN A 132 -1.28 10.37 -6.25
CA ASN A 132 0.03 10.81 -5.81
C ASN A 132 0.21 10.46 -4.31
N PRO A 133 1.43 10.57 -3.74
CA PRO A 133 1.71 10.25 -2.35
C PRO A 133 1.08 11.21 -1.32
N LEU A 134 0.66 12.42 -1.73
CA LEU A 134 -0.02 13.36 -0.83
C LEU A 134 -1.47 12.95 -0.58
N GLN A 135 -2.02 12.07 -1.42
CA GLN A 135 -3.35 11.52 -1.27
C GLN A 135 -3.25 10.12 -0.64
N PRO A 136 -3.63 9.96 0.64
CA PRO A 136 -3.53 8.65 1.28
C PRO A 136 -4.43 7.64 0.55
N ALA A 137 -3.92 6.42 0.38
CA ALA A 137 -4.64 5.35 -0.30
C ALA A 137 -5.99 5.05 0.35
N SER A 138 -6.15 5.31 1.65
CA SER A 138 -7.42 5.13 2.39
C SER A 138 -8.59 5.93 1.82
N LEU A 139 -8.35 7.07 1.16
CA LEU A 139 -9.43 7.85 0.53
C LEU A 139 -10.07 7.14 -0.67
N TYR A 140 -9.34 6.20 -1.28
CA TYR A 140 -9.78 5.49 -2.48
C TYR A 140 -9.99 4.01 -2.25
N CYS A 141 -9.06 3.40 -1.52
CA CYS A 141 -9.00 1.97 -1.22
C CYS A 141 -9.62 1.64 0.14
N GLY A 142 -10.19 2.62 0.85
CA GLY A 142 -10.76 2.42 2.17
C GLY A 142 -12.23 2.01 2.14
N THR A 143 -12.98 2.46 3.14
CA THR A 143 -14.41 2.17 3.27
C THR A 143 -15.17 2.65 2.04
N GLY A 144 -16.02 1.80 1.47
CA GLY A 144 -16.82 2.11 0.28
C GLY A 144 -16.04 2.03 -1.05
N CYS A 145 -14.80 1.55 -1.04
CA CYS A 145 -14.11 1.20 -2.28
C CYS A 145 -14.90 0.16 -3.09
N GLN A 146 -15.03 0.40 -4.39
CA GLN A 146 -15.86 -0.37 -5.28
C GLN A 146 -15.06 -1.51 -5.91
N ALA A 147 -15.05 -2.68 -5.27
CA ALA A 147 -14.21 -3.82 -5.67
C ALA A 147 -14.39 -4.24 -7.14
N GLY A 148 -15.63 -4.19 -7.67
CA GLY A 148 -15.92 -4.49 -9.08
C GLY A 148 -15.27 -3.53 -10.09
N TYR A 149 -14.82 -2.37 -9.65
CA TYR A 149 -14.21 -1.32 -10.48
C TYR A 149 -12.79 -0.95 -10.04
N SER A 150 -12.23 -1.71 -9.10
CA SER A 150 -10.89 -1.53 -8.52
C SER A 150 -10.01 -2.73 -8.86
N GLN A 151 -8.70 -2.53 -8.89
CA GLN A 151 -7.72 -3.62 -8.87
C GLN A 151 -7.70 -4.28 -7.48
N ASP A 152 -7.75 -3.47 -6.43
CA ASP A 152 -7.89 -3.87 -5.05
C ASP A 152 -8.58 -2.77 -4.24
N CYS A 153 -9.15 -3.15 -3.09
CA CYS A 153 -9.75 -2.24 -2.13
C CYS A 153 -9.05 -2.36 -0.77
N ASN A 154 -7.75 -2.67 -0.76
CA ASN A 154 -7.00 -2.80 0.47
C ASN A 154 -5.94 -1.69 0.54
N SER A 155 -6.22 -0.68 1.36
CA SER A 155 -5.32 0.46 1.54
C SER A 155 -3.93 0.11 2.08
N LYS A 156 -3.73 -1.10 2.63
CA LYS A 156 -2.45 -1.59 3.19
C LYS A 156 -1.69 -2.54 2.26
N LYS A 157 -2.37 -3.14 1.28
CA LYS A 157 -1.82 -4.18 0.40
C LYS A 157 -0.66 -3.70 -0.48
N THR A 158 -0.62 -2.41 -0.79
CA THR A 158 0.47 -1.82 -1.56
C THR A 158 0.93 -0.58 -0.81
N PRO A 159 2.17 -0.56 -0.27
CA PRO A 159 2.73 0.67 0.29
C PRO A 159 2.97 1.70 -0.82
N PRO A 160 2.98 3.01 -0.51
CA PRO A 160 3.40 4.02 -1.47
C PRO A 160 4.75 3.63 -2.07
N PRO A 161 4.91 3.71 -3.39
CA PRO A 161 6.18 3.36 -4.00
C PRO A 161 7.26 4.29 -3.43
N PRO A 162 8.49 3.79 -3.26
CA PRO A 162 9.59 4.61 -2.77
C PRO A 162 9.73 5.85 -3.66
N PRO A 163 10.25 6.97 -3.11
CA PRO A 163 10.56 8.13 -3.92
C PRO A 163 11.39 7.67 -5.12
N PRO A 164 11.02 8.01 -6.35
CA PRO A 164 11.78 7.58 -7.50
C PRO A 164 13.21 8.15 -7.43
N PRO A 165 14.16 7.54 -8.17
CA PRO A 165 15.47 8.16 -8.40
C PRO A 165 15.30 9.59 -8.94
N PRO A 166 16.35 10.44 -8.93
CA PRO A 166 16.26 11.81 -9.41
C PRO A 166 15.44 11.89 -10.70
N PRO A 167 14.40 12.75 -10.77
CA PRO A 167 13.42 12.74 -11.85
C PRO A 167 14.09 12.66 -13.21
N ALA A 168 13.65 11.70 -14.01
CA ALA A 168 14.28 11.38 -15.28
C ALA A 168 13.99 12.40 -16.41
N GLY A 169 13.34 13.52 -16.09
CA GLY A 169 13.09 14.59 -17.05
C GLY A 169 12.26 15.75 -16.51
N THR A 170 12.14 16.77 -17.37
CA THR A 170 11.35 17.99 -17.12
C THR A 170 10.17 18.04 -18.09
N SER A 171 9.00 18.43 -17.59
CA SER A 171 7.77 18.59 -18.33
C SER A 171 7.41 20.08 -18.45
N PRO A 172 6.99 20.56 -19.64
CA PRO A 172 6.57 21.94 -19.82
C PRO A 172 5.25 22.24 -19.09
N GLN A 173 4.85 23.50 -19.05
CA GLN A 173 3.52 23.89 -18.57
C GLN A 173 2.43 23.15 -19.38
N GLY A 174 1.42 22.61 -18.70
CA GLY A 174 0.38 21.76 -19.28
C GLY A 174 0.80 20.30 -19.53
N GLY A 175 2.10 19.99 -19.40
CA GLY A 175 2.59 18.62 -19.53
C GLY A 175 2.34 17.77 -18.28
N GLU A 176 2.42 16.45 -18.45
CA GLU A 176 2.26 15.49 -17.36
C GLU A 176 3.49 15.45 -16.45
N CYS A 177 3.28 15.24 -15.16
CA CYS A 177 4.31 15.25 -14.14
C CYS A 177 4.04 14.26 -13.03
N GLY A 178 4.96 14.17 -12.08
CA GLY A 178 4.74 13.39 -10.88
C GLY A 178 5.30 11.97 -10.97
N PRO A 179 4.99 11.14 -9.97
CA PRO A 179 5.64 9.86 -9.77
C PRO A 179 5.26 8.81 -10.79
N ILE A 180 4.19 8.98 -11.57
CA ILE A 180 3.77 7.98 -12.57
C ILE A 180 4.66 8.05 -13.80
N VAL A 181 4.95 9.25 -14.29
CA VAL A 181 5.77 9.49 -15.48
C VAL A 181 7.23 9.82 -15.15
N ASN A 182 7.55 9.92 -13.86
CA ASN A 182 8.87 10.29 -13.34
C ASN A 182 9.43 11.60 -13.95
N LYS A 183 8.58 12.62 -14.08
CA LYS A 183 8.94 13.96 -14.60
C LYS A 183 8.62 15.08 -13.62
N LYS A 184 9.57 16.00 -13.44
CA LYS A 184 9.36 17.27 -12.74
C LYS A 184 8.75 18.31 -13.68
N CYS A 185 8.05 19.30 -13.14
CA CYS A 185 7.67 20.47 -13.92
C CYS A 185 8.86 21.41 -14.15
N ALA A 186 8.85 22.11 -15.28
CA ALA A 186 9.79 23.20 -15.55
C ALA A 186 9.73 24.27 -14.45
N SER A 187 10.82 25.02 -14.28
CA SER A 187 10.96 26.02 -13.21
C SER A 187 9.74 26.95 -13.12
N GLY A 188 9.27 27.21 -11.90
CA GLY A 188 8.10 28.05 -11.61
C GLY A 188 6.74 27.37 -11.81
N ASN A 189 6.70 26.13 -12.34
CA ASN A 189 5.48 25.35 -12.42
C ASN A 189 5.36 24.36 -11.26
N CYS A 190 4.14 24.19 -10.81
CA CYS A 190 3.76 23.22 -9.83
C CYS A 190 3.22 21.94 -10.50
N CYS A 191 3.55 20.78 -9.93
CA CYS A 191 2.92 19.53 -10.30
C CYS A 191 1.65 19.32 -9.46
N SER A 192 0.48 19.47 -10.09
CA SER A 192 -0.82 19.28 -9.41
C SER A 192 -1.01 17.84 -8.93
N GLY A 193 -1.93 17.61 -7.99
CA GLY A 193 -2.29 16.25 -7.56
C GLY A 193 -2.97 15.40 -8.65
N SER A 194 -3.40 16.01 -9.76
CA SER A 194 -3.88 15.32 -10.96
C SER A 194 -2.74 15.01 -11.96
N ASN A 195 -1.48 15.21 -11.58
CA ASN A 195 -0.29 14.89 -12.37
C ASN A 195 -0.09 15.76 -13.63
N PHE A 196 -0.47 17.05 -13.55
CA PHE A 196 -0.21 18.04 -14.60
C PHE A 196 0.55 19.27 -14.07
N CYS A 197 1.46 19.79 -14.90
CA CYS A 197 2.21 21.01 -14.63
C CYS A 197 1.38 22.28 -14.89
N GLY A 198 1.47 23.24 -13.98
CA GLY A 198 0.87 24.54 -14.19
C GLY A 198 1.12 25.54 -13.07
N THR A 199 0.47 26.68 -13.16
CA THR A 199 0.59 27.81 -12.24
C THR A 199 -0.78 28.31 -11.79
N GLY A 200 -0.79 29.17 -10.78
CA GLY A 200 -2.01 29.79 -10.28
C GLY A 200 -2.79 28.91 -9.31
N PRO A 201 -3.99 29.36 -8.88
CA PRO A 201 -4.70 28.79 -7.73
C PRO A 201 -5.19 27.35 -7.90
N ALA A 202 -5.25 26.81 -9.12
CA ALA A 202 -5.59 25.41 -9.36
C ALA A 202 -4.43 24.45 -9.04
N TYR A 203 -3.19 24.97 -9.06
CA TYR A 203 -1.96 24.21 -8.84
C TYR A 203 -1.32 24.58 -7.49
N CYS A 204 -1.37 25.86 -7.13
CA CYS A 204 -0.73 26.47 -5.97
C CYS A 204 -1.77 27.17 -5.07
N LYS A 205 -2.16 26.52 -3.96
CA LYS A 205 -2.96 27.13 -2.88
C LYS A 205 -2.21 27.02 -1.54
N LYS A 206 -2.34 28.05 -0.71
CA LYS A 206 -1.81 28.13 0.66
C LYS A 206 -2.87 27.64 1.67
N GLY A 207 -2.60 26.57 2.41
CA GLY A 207 -3.40 26.15 3.59
C GLY A 207 -3.86 24.68 3.53
N GLY A 208 -3.43 23.86 4.49
CA GLY A 208 -3.41 22.38 4.46
C GLY A 208 -4.69 21.58 4.19
N GLU A 209 -4.68 20.32 4.63
CA GLU A 209 -5.57 19.23 4.21
C GLU A 209 -7.07 19.54 4.32
N ASP A 210 -7.49 20.28 5.34
CA ASP A 210 -8.90 20.63 5.60
C ASP A 210 -9.47 21.77 4.73
N GLN A 211 -8.64 22.40 3.89
CA GLN A 211 -9.04 23.48 2.97
C GLN A 211 -8.54 23.26 1.52
N GLY A 212 -8.00 22.07 1.21
CA GLY A 212 -7.55 21.72 -0.13
C GLY A 212 -6.36 22.53 -0.65
N GLY A 213 -5.46 22.99 0.23
CA GLY A 213 -4.28 23.78 -0.15
C GLY A 213 -2.96 23.09 0.23
N ASN A 214 -2.61 22.06 -0.53
CA ASN A 214 -1.39 22.06 -1.33
C ASN A 214 -1.50 20.93 -2.37
N TRP A 215 -2.00 21.24 -3.56
CA TRP A 215 -1.99 20.30 -4.69
C TRP A 215 -0.61 20.19 -5.32
N CYS A 216 0.38 20.95 -4.84
CA CYS A 216 1.72 20.87 -5.33
C CYS A 216 2.46 19.69 -4.73
N GLN A 217 2.68 18.69 -5.56
CA GLN A 217 3.61 17.62 -5.24
C GLN A 217 5.04 18.22 -5.23
N SER A 218 5.53 18.62 -4.05
CA SER A 218 6.77 19.40 -3.89
C SER A 218 8.04 18.68 -4.35
N ALA A 219 8.00 17.35 -4.41
CA ALA A 219 9.05 16.56 -5.04
C ALA A 219 9.08 16.69 -6.58
N TRP A 220 8.03 17.27 -7.18
CA TRP A 220 7.76 17.26 -8.62
C TRP A 220 7.51 18.63 -9.24
N GLY A 221 7.43 19.68 -8.43
CA GLY A 221 7.26 21.06 -8.88
C GLY A 221 7.34 22.01 -7.69
N ILE A 222 7.29 23.31 -7.97
CA ILE A 222 7.34 24.35 -6.94
C ILE A 222 6.18 25.32 -7.13
N CYS A 223 5.74 25.91 -6.03
CA CYS A 223 4.91 27.11 -6.04
C CYS A 223 5.79 28.33 -5.77
N TRP A 224 5.36 29.47 -6.30
CA TRP A 224 6.01 30.77 -6.16
C TRP A 224 5.79 31.38 -4.77
#